data_AF-A0A5M9KAC2-F1
#
_entry.id   AF-A0A5M9KAC2-F1
#
_cell.length_a   1.000
_cell.length_b   1.000
_cell.length_c   1.000
_cell.angle_alpha   90.00
_cell.angle_beta   90.00
_cell.angle_gamma   90.00
#
_symmetry.space_group_name_H-M   'P 1'
#
loop_
_entity.id
_entity.type
_entity.pdbx_description
1 polymer ?
#
loop_
_entity_poly.entity_id
_entity_poly.type
_entity_poly.pdbx_seq_one_letter_code
_entity_poly.pdbx_strand_id
1 'polypeptide(L)'
;MIQERVPGETLEDGYLKLYQDLVLANSRNPHVERRCKYARAVAGFVAQIDRVEMPGYGIFDAHVDMPQKGTQINAEFGIRRDHVYGWEIPTELDFAQWVDNILDAQVARTTDFWSFLTRDGMESIAVLRQIGTEMMEMGLLTAQPAVLWHSDFFPRNILINNTTHNAVLTGVIDWDDTRGLSPA
;
A
#
# COMPACT_ATOMS: atom_id res chain seq x y z
N MET A 1 -2.38 16.63 -17.93
CA MET A 1 -2.41 16.96 -16.49
C MET A 1 -1.03 17.49 -16.11
N ILE A 2 -0.94 18.63 -15.41
CA ILE A 2 0.35 19.20 -14.98
C ILE A 2 0.29 19.35 -13.46
N GLN A 3 1.17 18.64 -12.75
CA GLN A 3 1.28 18.68 -11.29
C GLN A 3 2.56 19.40 -10.86
N GLU A 4 2.60 19.87 -9.62
CA GLU A 4 3.80 20.47 -9.04
C GLU A 4 4.86 19.38 -8.81
N ARG A 5 6.10 19.67 -9.19
CA ARG A 5 7.20 18.74 -8.97
C ARG A 5 7.50 18.68 -7.47
N VAL A 6 7.35 17.49 -6.88
CA VAL A 6 7.80 17.24 -5.50
C VAL A 6 9.34 17.31 -5.46
N PRO A 7 9.93 18.16 -4.59
CA PRO A 7 11.38 18.26 -4.47
C PRO A 7 11.93 17.07 -3.70
N GLY A 8 13.06 16.49 -4.15
CA GLY A 8 13.72 15.37 -3.47
C GLY A 8 14.30 14.37 -4.45
N GLU A 9 15.00 13.37 -3.91
CA GLU A 9 15.34 12.14 -4.62
C GLU A 9 14.40 11.03 -4.17
N THR A 10 14.26 9.97 -4.98
CA THR A 10 13.49 8.81 -4.54
C THR A 10 14.22 8.13 -3.39
N LEU A 11 13.47 7.49 -2.50
CA LEU A 11 14.03 6.69 -1.42
C LEU A 11 14.88 5.55 -1.99
N GLU A 12 14.50 4.99 -3.14
CA GLU A 12 15.29 4.00 -3.89
C GLU A 12 16.69 4.51 -4.24
N ASP A 13 16.79 5.68 -4.89
CA ASP A 13 18.06 6.31 -5.22
C ASP A 13 18.88 6.62 -3.96
N GLY A 14 18.21 7.11 -2.92
CA GLY A 14 18.83 7.37 -1.62
C GLY A 14 19.41 6.11 -0.97
N TYR A 15 18.75 4.96 -1.12
CA TYR A 15 19.24 3.66 -0.65
C TYR A 15 20.39 3.13 -1.49
N LEU A 16 20.31 3.24 -2.83
CA LEU A 16 21.36 2.81 -3.75
C LEU A 16 22.68 3.51 -3.45
N LYS A 17 22.65 4.83 -3.21
CA LYS A 17 23.84 5.61 -2.83
C LYS A 17 24.45 5.10 -1.52
N LEU A 18 23.62 4.87 -0.49
CA LEU A 18 24.09 4.31 0.78
C LEU A 18 24.71 2.91 0.60
N TYR A 19 24.20 2.11 -0.33
CA TYR A 19 24.69 0.77 -0.59
C TYR A 19 25.98 0.74 -1.41
N GLN A 20 26.12 1.61 -2.41
CA GLN A 20 27.36 1.75 -3.17
C GLN A 20 28.52 2.21 -2.28
N ASP A 21 28.26 3.13 -1.35
CA ASP A 21 29.25 3.56 -0.35
C ASP A 21 29.68 2.40 0.58
N LEU A 22 28.78 1.44 0.87
CA LEU A 22 29.08 0.25 1.68
C LEU A 22 30.03 -0.74 0.99
N VAL A 23 29.98 -0.84 -0.34
CA VAL A 23 30.91 -1.71 -1.11
C VAL A 23 32.33 -1.13 -1.09
N LEU A 24 32.45 0.19 -0.92
CA LEU A 24 33.72 0.93 -0.98
C LEU A 24 34.32 1.28 0.40
N ALA A 25 33.56 1.19 1.50
CA ALA A 25 33.98 1.60 2.84
C ALA A 25 34.00 0.46 3.88
N ASN A 26 35.01 0.47 4.75
CA ASN A 26 35.14 -0.48 5.88
C ASN A 26 33.92 -0.46 6.82
N SER A 27 33.66 -1.61 7.45
CA SER A 27 32.45 -2.06 8.16
C SER A 27 31.91 -1.25 9.36
N ARG A 28 32.35 -0.01 9.60
CA ARG A 28 31.85 0.81 10.72
C ARG A 28 30.82 1.83 10.26
N ASN A 29 29.54 1.47 10.37
CA ASN A 29 28.32 2.03 11.03
C ASN A 29 27.75 3.50 11.02
N PRO A 30 28.13 4.52 10.23
CA PRO A 30 27.37 5.79 10.16
C PRO A 30 26.11 5.65 9.28
N HIS A 31 26.04 4.61 8.45
CA HIS A 31 24.91 4.40 7.54
C HIS A 31 23.70 3.70 8.19
N VAL A 32 23.83 3.10 9.39
CA VAL A 32 22.65 2.59 10.13
C VAL A 32 21.83 3.75 10.67
N GLU A 33 22.45 4.78 11.24
CA GLU A 33 21.73 5.96 11.72
C GLU A 33 20.89 6.58 10.59
N ARG A 34 21.45 6.65 9.38
CA ARG A 34 20.76 7.18 8.21
C ARG A 34 19.61 6.28 7.74
N ARG A 35 19.78 4.96 7.74
CA ARG A 35 18.68 4.01 7.48
C ARG A 35 17.56 4.12 8.51
N CYS A 36 17.91 4.29 9.79
CA CYS A 36 16.92 4.53 10.84
C CYS A 36 16.16 5.85 10.64
N LYS A 37 16.83 6.89 10.12
CA LYS A 37 16.17 8.17 9.78
C LYS A 37 15.17 7.98 8.63
N TYR A 38 15.50 7.21 7.59
CA TYR A 38 14.55 6.87 6.52
C TYR A 38 13.35 6.10 7.06
N ALA A 39 13.61 5.04 7.82
CA ALA A 39 12.56 4.23 8.43
C ALA A 39 11.62 5.08 9.30
N ARG A 40 12.17 6.02 10.10
CA ARG A 40 11.37 6.93 10.92
C ARG A 40 10.52 7.88 10.09
N ALA A 41 11.06 8.42 8.99
CA ALA A 41 10.30 9.30 8.10
C ALA A 41 9.14 8.55 7.42
N VAL A 42 9.39 7.34 6.91
CA VAL A 42 8.37 6.47 6.31
C VAL A 42 7.32 6.06 7.34
N ALA A 43 7.72 5.58 8.52
CA ALA A 43 6.81 5.19 9.58
C ALA A 43 5.96 6.37 10.08
N GLY A 44 6.56 7.56 10.19
CA GLY A 44 5.83 8.78 10.55
C GLY A 44 4.75 9.14 9.55
N PHE A 45 5.00 8.91 8.26
CA PHE A 45 4.04 9.12 7.18
C PHE A 45 2.93 8.05 7.17
N VAL A 46 3.28 6.77 7.27
CA VAL A 46 2.31 5.67 7.41
C VAL A 46 1.37 5.92 8.59
N ALA A 47 1.91 6.33 9.74
CA ALA A 47 1.10 6.67 10.91
C ALA A 47 0.17 7.89 10.72
N GLN A 48 0.39 8.75 9.72
CA GLN A 48 -0.57 9.79 9.34
C GLN A 48 -1.61 9.28 8.36
N ILE A 49 -1.20 8.45 7.39
CA ILE A 49 -2.10 7.77 6.46
C ILE A 49 -3.13 6.95 7.23
N ASP A 50 -2.69 6.15 8.21
CA ASP A 50 -3.55 5.24 8.98
C ASP A 50 -4.63 5.97 9.81
N ARG A 51 -4.54 7.31 9.94
CA ARG A 51 -5.54 8.15 10.60
C ARG A 51 -6.66 8.60 9.67
N VAL A 52 -6.48 8.43 8.37
CA VAL A 52 -7.47 8.81 7.36
C VAL A 52 -8.41 7.63 7.18
N GLU A 53 -9.51 7.63 7.94
CA GLU A 53 -10.55 6.62 7.83
C GLU A 53 -11.31 6.75 6.50
N MET A 54 -11.58 5.59 5.91
CA MET A 54 -12.32 5.43 4.67
C MET A 54 -13.71 4.84 4.99
N PRO A 55 -14.74 5.15 4.18
CA PRO A 55 -16.09 4.66 4.44
C PRO A 55 -16.27 3.15 4.19
N GLY A 56 -15.26 2.48 3.61
CA GLY A 56 -15.29 1.04 3.32
C GLY A 56 -13.98 0.55 2.68
N TYR A 57 -13.88 -0.77 2.50
CA TYR A 57 -12.78 -1.40 1.77
C TYR A 57 -12.98 -1.31 0.26
N GLY A 58 -11.93 -1.06 -0.51
CA GLY A 58 -12.02 -1.03 -1.98
C GLY A 58 -11.12 0.00 -2.63
N ILE A 59 -11.46 0.39 -3.85
CA ILE A 59 -10.70 1.37 -4.64
C ILE A 59 -11.22 2.77 -4.32
N PHE A 60 -10.32 3.69 -4.02
CA PHE A 60 -10.66 5.08 -3.82
C PHE A 60 -11.12 5.70 -5.14
N ASP A 61 -12.30 6.32 -5.12
CA ASP A 61 -12.86 7.00 -6.29
C ASP A 61 -13.12 8.46 -5.95
N ALA A 62 -12.34 9.34 -6.56
CA ALA A 62 -12.53 10.78 -6.50
C ALA A 62 -13.39 11.20 -7.69
N HIS A 63 -14.69 11.44 -7.46
CA HIS A 63 -15.63 11.92 -8.47
C HIS A 63 -15.43 13.40 -8.87
N VAL A 64 -14.29 13.99 -8.55
CA VAL A 64 -13.95 15.38 -8.83
C VAL A 64 -12.66 15.44 -9.63
N ASP A 65 -12.65 16.30 -10.65
CA ASP A 65 -11.41 16.68 -11.33
C ASP A 65 -10.42 17.26 -10.30
N MET A 66 -9.12 17.04 -10.55
CA MET A 66 -8.08 17.60 -9.71
C MET A 66 -8.27 19.12 -9.58
N PRO A 67 -8.25 19.67 -8.36
CA PRO A 67 -8.61 21.07 -8.16
C PRO A 67 -7.53 21.98 -8.74
N GLN A 68 -7.93 23.19 -9.11
CA GLN A 68 -6.96 24.23 -9.37
C GLN A 68 -6.19 24.59 -8.09
N LYS A 69 -4.90 24.92 -8.25
CA LYS A 69 -4.00 25.26 -7.14
C LYS A 69 -4.63 26.29 -6.19
N GLY A 70 -4.62 26.00 -4.89
CA GLY A 70 -5.16 26.88 -3.85
C GLY A 70 -6.67 26.77 -3.62
N THR A 71 -7.35 25.87 -4.33
CA THR A 71 -8.78 25.63 -4.13
C THR A 71 -8.97 24.58 -3.05
N GLN A 72 -9.73 24.92 -2.01
CA GLN A 72 -10.16 23.96 -1.00
C GLN A 72 -11.22 23.05 -1.63
N ILE A 73 -10.94 21.74 -1.72
CA ILE A 73 -11.95 20.79 -2.18
C ILE A 73 -12.80 20.33 -1.01
N ASN A 74 -14.12 20.50 -1.15
CA ASN A 74 -15.10 19.67 -0.46
C ASN A 74 -15.65 18.69 -1.50
N ALA A 75 -15.08 17.50 -1.56
CA ALA A 75 -15.59 16.41 -2.39
C ALA A 75 -16.03 15.29 -1.47
N GLU A 76 -17.20 14.72 -1.77
CA GLU A 76 -17.59 13.44 -1.21
C GLU A 76 -16.74 12.37 -1.90
N PHE A 77 -15.87 11.73 -1.14
CA PHE A 77 -15.04 10.64 -1.63
C PHE A 77 -15.83 9.34 -1.63
N GLY A 78 -15.82 8.64 -2.76
CA GLY A 78 -16.44 7.33 -2.91
C GLY A 78 -15.45 6.20 -2.68
N ILE A 79 -15.99 5.03 -2.35
CA ILE A 79 -15.27 3.76 -2.46
C ILE A 79 -15.99 2.93 -3.52
N ARG A 80 -15.24 2.54 -4.55
CA ARG A 80 -15.70 1.60 -5.56
C ARG A 80 -15.28 0.19 -5.16
N ARG A 81 -16.16 -0.78 -5.45
CA ARG A 81 -15.84 -2.21 -5.29
C ARG A 81 -14.58 -2.57 -6.06
N ASP A 82 -13.75 -3.39 -5.44
CA ASP A 82 -12.62 -4.03 -6.12
C ASP A 82 -13.12 -5.24 -6.90
N HIS A 83 -12.39 -5.60 -7.96
CA HIS A 83 -12.71 -6.75 -8.79
C HIS A 83 -11.52 -7.71 -8.82
N VAL A 84 -11.71 -8.88 -8.24
CA VAL A 84 -10.70 -9.95 -8.25
C VAL A 84 -11.15 -11.00 -9.24
N TYR A 85 -10.52 -11.06 -10.41
CA TYR A 85 -10.85 -12.02 -11.48
C TYR A 85 -12.34 -12.01 -11.89
N GLY A 86 -12.94 -10.83 -11.98
CA GLY A 86 -14.35 -10.66 -12.35
C GLY A 86 -15.35 -10.81 -11.19
N TRP A 87 -14.86 -11.14 -9.99
CA TRP A 87 -15.67 -11.18 -8.77
C TRP A 87 -15.65 -9.83 -8.08
N GLU A 88 -16.84 -9.30 -7.77
CA GLU A 88 -16.99 -8.09 -6.97
C GLU A 88 -16.72 -8.38 -5.50
N ILE A 89 -15.73 -7.69 -4.94
CA ILE A 89 -15.43 -7.76 -3.51
C ILE A 89 -16.31 -6.73 -2.78
N PRO A 90 -17.05 -7.15 -1.74
CA PRO A 90 -17.87 -6.23 -0.95
C PRO A 90 -17.02 -5.17 -0.23
N THR A 91 -17.61 -4.01 0.05
CA THR A 91 -16.92 -2.82 0.59
C THR A 91 -17.18 -2.62 2.08
N GLU A 92 -18.03 -3.45 2.67
CA GLU A 92 -18.47 -3.39 4.06
C GLU A 92 -17.29 -3.58 5.04
N LEU A 93 -17.37 -2.90 6.19
CA LEU A 93 -16.35 -2.95 7.25
C LEU A 93 -16.46 -4.24 8.10
N ASP A 94 -16.38 -5.38 7.43
CA ASP A 94 -16.21 -6.69 8.04
C ASP A 94 -14.93 -7.31 7.48
N PHE A 95 -13.83 -7.14 8.23
CA PHE A 95 -12.51 -7.55 7.77
C PHE A 95 -12.42 -9.05 7.52
N ALA A 96 -13.02 -9.87 8.39
CA ALA A 96 -13.00 -11.32 8.24
C ALA A 96 -13.75 -11.73 6.96
N GLN A 97 -14.95 -11.20 6.75
CA GLN A 97 -15.74 -11.47 5.54
C GLN A 97 -15.06 -10.94 4.28
N TRP A 98 -14.41 -9.78 4.35
CA TRP A 98 -13.65 -9.22 3.22
C TRP A 98 -12.47 -10.11 2.82
N VAL A 99 -11.67 -10.59 3.79
CA VAL A 99 -10.59 -11.56 3.54
C VAL A 99 -11.14 -12.84 2.93
N ASP A 100 -12.25 -13.36 3.47
CA ASP A 100 -12.91 -14.58 2.98
C ASP A 100 -13.32 -14.45 1.51
N ASN A 101 -13.97 -13.33 1.14
CA ASN A 101 -14.38 -13.04 -0.22
C ASN A 101 -13.19 -12.97 -1.20
N ILE A 102 -12.06 -12.40 -0.77
CA ILE A 102 -10.84 -12.35 -1.59
C ILE A 102 -10.29 -13.76 -1.81
N LEU A 103 -10.23 -14.56 -0.75
CA LEU A 103 -9.72 -15.93 -0.84
C LEU A 103 -10.63 -16.79 -1.72
N ASP A 104 -11.94 -16.66 -1.60
CA ASP A 104 -12.91 -17.36 -2.44
C ASP A 104 -12.81 -16.93 -3.91
N ALA A 105 -12.60 -15.64 -4.20
CA ALA A 105 -12.35 -15.17 -5.56
C ALA A 105 -11.05 -15.77 -6.15
N GLN A 106 -9.99 -15.91 -5.35
CA GLN A 106 -8.76 -16.57 -5.79
C GLN A 106 -8.94 -18.08 -6.00
N VAL A 107 -9.71 -18.75 -5.14
CA VAL A 107 -10.05 -20.18 -5.33
C VAL A 107 -10.89 -20.35 -6.60
N ALA A 108 -11.90 -19.51 -6.82
CA ALA A 108 -12.73 -19.55 -8.03
C ALA A 108 -11.88 -19.41 -9.31
N ARG A 109 -10.87 -18.53 -9.29
CA ARG A 109 -9.89 -18.40 -10.38
C ARG A 109 -9.20 -19.71 -10.72
N THR A 110 -8.90 -20.61 -9.77
CA THR A 110 -8.26 -21.91 -10.06
C THR A 110 -9.13 -22.83 -10.93
N THR A 111 -10.44 -22.61 -10.93
CA THR A 111 -11.40 -23.38 -11.73
C THR A 111 -11.75 -22.68 -13.05
N ASP A 112 -11.29 -21.44 -13.24
CA ASP A 112 -11.51 -20.69 -14.47
C ASP A 112 -10.60 -21.22 -15.58
N PHE A 113 -11.23 -21.62 -16.69
CA PHE A 113 -10.59 -22.14 -17.88
C PHE A 113 -9.62 -21.14 -18.52
N TRP A 114 -9.85 -19.84 -18.32
CA TRP A 114 -8.99 -18.77 -18.83
C TRP A 114 -7.84 -18.41 -17.89
N SER A 115 -7.78 -19.02 -16.71
CA SER A 115 -6.68 -18.80 -15.78
C SER A 115 -5.42 -19.53 -16.28
N PHE A 116 -4.39 -18.77 -16.67
CA PHE A 116 -3.06 -19.31 -17.02
C PHE A 116 -2.27 -19.73 -15.75
N LEU A 117 -2.94 -20.37 -14.79
CA LEU A 117 -2.32 -20.78 -13.53
C LEU A 117 -1.52 -22.07 -13.74
N THR A 118 -0.28 -22.06 -13.25
CA THR A 118 0.50 -23.29 -13.12
C THR A 118 -0.05 -24.13 -11.98
N ARG A 119 0.32 -25.42 -11.95
CA ARG A 119 0.01 -26.32 -10.84
C ARG A 119 0.45 -25.73 -9.49
N ASP A 120 1.68 -25.26 -9.42
CA ASP A 120 2.24 -24.65 -8.19
C ASP A 120 1.44 -23.41 -7.75
N GLY A 121 0.92 -22.63 -8.71
CA GLY A 121 0.05 -21.50 -8.43
C GLY A 121 -1.29 -21.92 -7.82
N MET A 122 -1.91 -22.98 -8.33
CA MET A 122 -3.13 -23.54 -7.76
C MET A 122 -2.91 -24.11 -6.35
N GLU A 123 -1.80 -24.84 -6.15
CA GLU A 123 -1.42 -25.35 -4.83
C GLU A 123 -1.18 -24.22 -3.82
N SER A 124 -0.52 -23.14 -4.25
CA SER A 124 -0.31 -21.95 -3.41
C SER A 124 -1.62 -21.27 -3.00
N ILE A 125 -2.60 -21.16 -3.91
CA ILE A 125 -3.92 -20.61 -3.59
C ILE A 125 -4.66 -21.49 -2.58
N ALA A 126 -4.59 -22.82 -2.74
CA ALA A 126 -5.21 -23.75 -1.79
C ALA A 126 -4.60 -23.60 -0.38
N VAL A 127 -3.26 -23.46 -0.28
CA VAL A 127 -2.57 -23.22 0.98
C VAL A 127 -3.00 -21.88 1.60
N LEU A 128 -3.09 -20.81 0.81
CA LEU A 128 -3.54 -19.50 1.29
C LEU A 128 -4.98 -19.55 1.81
N ARG A 129 -5.89 -20.28 1.14
CA ARG A 129 -7.26 -20.47 1.63
C ARG A 129 -7.28 -21.17 2.98
N GLN A 130 -6.48 -22.25 3.13
CA GLN A 130 -6.38 -22.97 4.40
C GLN A 130 -5.89 -22.05 5.54
N ILE A 131 -4.82 -21.29 5.30
CA ILE A 131 -4.29 -20.33 6.28
C ILE A 131 -5.36 -19.31 6.69
N GLY A 132 -6.10 -18.76 5.72
CA GLY A 132 -7.18 -17.81 5.99
C GLY A 132 -8.29 -18.39 6.87
N THR A 133 -8.69 -19.63 6.61
CA THR A 133 -9.67 -20.35 7.44
C THR A 133 -9.17 -20.53 8.87
N GLU A 134 -7.93 -21.00 9.04
CA GLU A 134 -7.31 -21.17 10.36
C GLU A 134 -7.22 -19.83 11.11
N MET A 135 -6.83 -18.75 10.43
CA MET A 135 -6.79 -17.40 11.01
C MET A 135 -8.17 -16.92 11.47
N MET A 136 -9.23 -17.24 10.72
CA MET A 136 -10.60 -16.90 11.09
C MET A 136 -11.08 -17.70 12.31
N GLU A 137 -10.85 -19.01 12.33
CA GLU A 137 -11.19 -19.89 13.46
C GLU A 137 -10.44 -19.51 14.74
N MET A 138 -9.20 -19.05 14.60
CA MET A 138 -8.40 -18.53 15.70
C MET A 138 -8.78 -17.10 16.13
N GLY A 139 -9.69 -16.43 15.42
CA GLY A 139 -10.10 -15.06 15.72
C GLY A 139 -9.02 -14.01 15.46
N LEU A 140 -8.08 -14.28 14.55
CA LEU A 140 -6.99 -13.36 14.20
C LEU A 140 -7.43 -12.26 13.22
N LEU A 141 -8.57 -12.45 12.53
CA LEU A 141 -9.17 -11.47 11.62
C LEU A 141 -10.18 -10.60 12.38
N THR A 142 -9.70 -9.80 13.32
CA THR A 142 -10.56 -8.90 14.10
C THR A 142 -11.08 -7.74 13.26
N ALA A 143 -12.19 -7.13 13.69
CA ALA A 143 -12.72 -5.95 13.03
C ALA A 143 -11.67 -4.83 13.00
N GLN A 144 -11.42 -4.30 11.80
CA GLN A 144 -10.50 -3.20 11.58
C GLN A 144 -11.21 -2.08 10.80
N PRO A 145 -10.84 -0.81 11.00
CA PRO A 145 -11.32 0.25 10.13
C PRO A 145 -10.74 0.07 8.72
N ALA A 146 -11.40 0.66 7.72
CA ALA A 146 -10.74 0.92 6.44
C ALA A 146 -9.97 2.24 6.57
N VAL A 147 -8.71 2.25 6.19
CA VAL A 147 -7.84 3.43 6.14
C VAL A 147 -7.36 3.65 4.72
N LEU A 148 -6.99 4.89 4.40
CA LEU A 148 -6.39 5.22 3.12
C LEU A 148 -5.09 4.41 2.96
N TRP A 149 -4.86 3.83 1.79
CA TRP A 149 -3.63 3.08 1.54
C TRP A 149 -3.12 3.28 0.12
N HIS A 150 -1.82 3.53 0.02
CA HIS A 150 -1.11 3.62 -1.25
C HIS A 150 -0.77 2.21 -1.74
N SER A 151 -1.46 1.72 -2.77
CA SER A 151 -1.30 0.35 -3.28
C SER A 151 0.12 0.05 -3.77
N ASP A 152 0.79 1.03 -4.35
CA ASP A 152 2.18 0.92 -4.82
C ASP A 152 3.16 1.67 -3.90
N PHE A 153 3.07 1.45 -2.58
CA PHE A 153 3.94 2.10 -1.59
C PHE A 153 5.37 1.55 -1.61
N PHE A 154 6.09 1.84 -2.70
CA PHE A 154 7.45 1.39 -2.96
C PHE A 154 8.47 2.54 -2.88
N PRO A 155 9.76 2.25 -2.60
CA PRO A 155 10.79 3.28 -2.47
C PRO A 155 10.93 4.24 -3.67
N ARG A 156 10.57 3.81 -4.88
CA ARG A 156 10.57 4.65 -6.09
C ARG A 156 9.51 5.77 -6.06
N ASN A 157 8.43 5.56 -5.31
CA ASN A 157 7.30 6.50 -5.20
C ASN A 157 7.40 7.39 -3.95
N ILE A 158 8.41 7.18 -3.11
CA ILE A 158 8.64 7.95 -1.88
C ILE A 158 9.77 8.95 -2.12
N LEU A 159 9.48 10.23 -1.99
CA LEU A 159 10.43 11.31 -2.22
C LEU A 159 10.97 11.78 -0.88
N ILE A 160 12.29 11.85 -0.79
CA ILE A 160 13.01 12.30 0.40
C ILE A 160 13.93 13.45 0.05
N ASN A 161 14.03 14.42 0.97
CA ASN A 161 15.09 15.40 0.96
C ASN A 161 16.11 15.04 2.03
N ASN A 162 17.34 14.82 1.56
CA ASN A 162 18.46 14.43 2.37
C ASN A 162 19.36 15.61 2.68
N THR A 163 19.52 15.88 3.96
CA THR A 163 20.56 16.76 4.48
C THR A 163 21.58 15.93 5.24
N THR A 164 22.73 16.52 5.57
CA THR A 164 23.80 15.86 6.33
C THR A 164 23.32 15.31 7.67
N HIS A 165 22.27 15.91 8.25
CA HIS A 165 21.77 15.58 9.58
C HIS A 165 20.39 14.93 9.58
N ASN A 166 19.55 15.22 8.58
CA ASN A 166 18.14 14.79 8.56
C ASN A 166 17.75 14.18 7.21
N ALA A 167 16.81 13.24 7.27
CA ALA A 167 16.05 12.77 6.12
C ALA A 167 14.59 13.14 6.35
N VAL A 168 14.01 13.90 5.42
CA VAL A 168 12.63 14.37 5.50
C VAL A 168 11.88 13.83 4.30
N LEU A 169 10.76 13.14 4.54
CA LEU A 169 9.83 12.76 3.47
C LEU A 169 9.18 14.04 2.94
N THR A 170 9.35 14.32 1.66
CA THR A 170 8.85 15.53 1.01
C THR A 170 7.59 15.27 0.19
N GLY A 171 7.34 14.02 -0.18
CA GLY A 171 6.08 13.62 -0.76
C GLY A 171 6.05 12.14 -1.12
N VAL A 172 4.86 11.68 -1.47
CA VAL A 172 4.62 10.38 -2.08
C VAL A 172 3.82 10.64 -3.35
N ILE A 173 4.20 10.00 -4.43
CA ILE A 173 3.62 10.17 -5.77
C ILE A 173 2.99 8.87 -6.22
N ASP A 174 2.25 8.89 -7.34
CA ASP A 174 1.66 7.70 -7.97
C ASP A 174 0.48 7.09 -7.18
N TRP A 175 -0.49 7.95 -6.84
CA TRP A 175 -1.69 7.59 -6.06
C TRP A 175 -2.86 7.08 -6.93
N ASP A 176 -2.64 6.74 -8.19
CA ASP A 176 -3.74 6.44 -9.12
C ASP A 176 -4.55 5.20 -8.68
N ASP A 177 -3.90 4.24 -8.00
CA ASP A 177 -4.52 3.00 -7.53
C ASP A 177 -4.76 2.99 -6.00
N THR A 178 -5.04 4.13 -5.40
CA THR A 178 -5.26 4.25 -3.95
C THR A 178 -6.47 3.45 -3.46
N ARG A 179 -6.41 2.91 -2.25
CA ARG A 179 -7.42 1.99 -1.71
C ARG A 179 -7.85 2.34 -0.29
N GLY A 180 -9.05 1.93 0.09
CA GLY A 180 -9.44 1.73 1.48
C GLY A 180 -9.11 0.31 1.89
N LEU A 181 -8.21 0.11 2.85
CA LEU A 181 -7.77 -1.21 3.32
C LEU A 181 -7.66 -1.24 4.84
N SER A 182 -7.55 -2.44 5.39
CA SER A 182 -7.20 -2.61 6.80
C SER A 182 -5.82 -2.02 7.08
N PRO A 183 -5.60 -1.30 8.19
CA PRO A 183 -4.27 -0.88 8.60
C PRO A 183 -3.34 -2.09 8.82
N ALA A 184 -2.05 -1.91 8.52
CA ALA A 184 -1.03 -2.95 8.59
C ALA A 184 -0.58 -3.29 10.02
#